data_AF-A0A7M3VDN2-F1
#
_entry.id   AF-A0A7M3VDN2-F1
#
_cell.length_a   1.000
_cell.length_b   1.000
_cell.length_c   1.000
_cell.angle_alpha   90.00
_cell.angle_beta   90.00
_cell.angle_gamma   90.00
#
_symmetry.space_group_name_H-M   'P 1'
#
loop_
_entity.id
_entity.type
_entity.pdbx_description
1 polymer ?
#
loop_
_entity_poly.entity_id
_entity_poly.type
_entity_poly.pdbx_seq_one_letter_code
_entity_poly.pdbx_strand_id
1 'polypeptide(L)'
;LDFLPWIGNGKPFSNSHTATLSSSSSTPLPTFSNINVGVKSDITKHLNKENTQWVFIPNSSPDIWTGAGYRKQGNNNGIPFEQVKPSNGSNTFNPNSDDNKVTPAGSSSKKSTTYSFLPNNISPTSDWINALTFTNKNNPQRNQLLLRALLGTIPVLINKSGEGGEEFTKDSDQKWDKTETKEGNLPGFGEVNGLYNAALLYTYGFFGTNTNNSDPKIGFKADSSSSSSSTLVG
;
A
#
# COMPACT_ATOMS: atom_id res chain seq x y z
N LEU A 1 9.36 8.32 -11.12
CA LEU A 1 8.16 9.18 -10.96
C LEU A 1 8.32 10.12 -9.76
N ASP A 2 8.67 9.63 -8.56
CA ASP A 2 8.81 10.46 -7.35
C ASP A 2 9.77 11.66 -7.46
N PHE A 3 10.80 11.55 -8.31
CA PHE A 3 11.77 12.63 -8.49
C PHE A 3 11.21 13.84 -9.25
N LEU A 4 10.17 13.65 -10.06
CA LEU A 4 9.58 14.75 -10.83
C LEU A 4 8.76 15.66 -9.89
N PRO A 5 8.82 16.99 -10.06
CA PRO A 5 7.92 17.92 -9.38
C PRO A 5 6.53 17.93 -10.01
N TRP A 6 5.52 18.26 -9.21
CA TRP A 6 4.22 18.66 -9.72
C TRP A 6 4.26 20.12 -10.18
N ILE A 7 3.70 20.39 -11.37
CA ILE A 7 3.74 21.72 -11.99
C ILE A 7 3.03 22.81 -11.16
N GLY A 8 2.01 22.44 -10.37
CA GLY A 8 1.20 23.42 -9.62
C GLY A 8 1.90 24.10 -8.46
N ASN A 9 2.90 23.45 -7.84
CA ASN A 9 3.64 24.04 -6.70
C ASN A 9 5.16 23.76 -6.70
N GLY A 10 5.68 23.05 -7.70
CA GLY A 10 7.10 22.71 -7.83
C GLY A 10 7.62 21.69 -6.80
N LYS A 11 6.77 21.14 -5.93
CA LYS A 11 7.15 20.12 -4.95
C LYS A 11 7.24 18.74 -5.61
N PRO A 12 8.27 17.94 -5.29
CA PRO A 12 8.42 16.59 -5.84
C PRO A 12 7.42 15.61 -5.23
N PHE A 13 6.96 14.65 -6.03
CA PHE A 13 6.12 13.54 -5.55
C PHE A 13 6.80 12.65 -4.51
N SER A 14 8.12 12.75 -4.37
CA SER A 14 8.92 12.12 -3.31
C SER A 14 8.63 12.66 -1.92
N ASN A 15 8.17 13.92 -1.82
CA ASN A 15 8.05 14.68 -0.57
C ASN A 15 9.33 14.71 0.29
N SER A 16 10.48 14.39 -0.30
CA SER A 16 11.76 14.32 0.39
C SER A 16 12.43 15.70 0.41
N HIS A 17 12.57 16.28 1.59
CA HIS A 17 13.20 17.60 1.78
C HIS A 17 14.64 17.54 2.35
N THR A 18 15.11 16.37 2.80
CA THR A 18 16.50 16.13 3.25
C THR A 18 16.93 14.70 2.91
N ALA A 19 18.25 14.44 2.85
CA ALA A 19 18.82 13.14 2.49
C ALA A 19 18.58 12.01 3.53
N THR A 20 17.91 12.32 4.65
CA THR A 20 17.64 11.42 5.77
C THR A 20 16.17 11.01 5.79
N LEU A 21 15.88 9.82 5.27
CA LEU A 21 14.58 9.15 5.35
C LEU A 21 14.42 8.49 6.73
N SER A 22 14.25 9.29 7.79
CA SER A 22 13.76 8.76 9.08
C SER A 22 12.24 8.90 9.13
N SER A 23 11.52 7.77 9.18
CA SER A 23 10.07 7.75 9.33
C SER A 23 9.67 8.16 10.75
N SER A 24 9.37 9.43 10.95
CA SER A 24 8.63 9.93 12.11
C SER A 24 7.15 10.07 11.76
N SER A 25 6.28 10.17 12.77
CA SER A 25 4.85 10.42 12.56
C SER A 25 4.56 11.69 11.75
N SER A 26 5.51 12.62 11.68
CA SER A 26 5.39 13.92 11.02
C SER A 26 6.08 14.03 9.66
N THR A 27 6.80 12.99 9.20
CA THR A 27 7.56 13.05 7.93
C THR A 27 6.77 12.41 6.79
N PRO A 28 6.38 13.17 5.75
CA PRO A 28 5.66 12.63 4.60
C PRO A 28 6.43 11.55 3.85
N LEU A 29 5.69 10.62 3.26
CA LEU A 29 6.22 9.52 2.45
C LEU A 29 6.12 9.83 0.94
N PRO A 30 6.89 9.15 0.08
CA PRO A 30 6.77 9.28 -1.36
C PRO A 30 5.46 8.71 -1.89
N THR A 31 5.03 9.21 -3.05
CA THR A 31 3.75 8.83 -3.68
C THR A 31 3.84 7.50 -4.44
N PHE A 32 4.94 7.25 -5.16
CA PHE A 32 5.05 6.14 -6.12
C PHE A 32 6.02 5.04 -5.69
N SER A 33 7.02 5.32 -4.86
CA SER A 33 8.05 4.34 -4.45
C SER A 33 7.62 3.56 -3.22
N ASN A 34 8.06 2.30 -3.14
CA ASN A 34 7.98 1.50 -1.91
C ASN A 34 9.31 1.51 -1.13
N ILE A 35 10.41 1.96 -1.72
CA ILE A 35 11.72 1.96 -1.08
C ILE A 35 11.66 2.86 0.16
N ASN A 36 12.04 2.30 1.32
CA ASN A 36 11.92 2.94 2.64
C ASN A 36 10.48 3.23 3.10
N VAL A 37 9.47 2.60 2.48
CA VAL A 37 8.06 2.71 2.88
C VAL A 37 7.56 1.38 3.42
N GLY A 38 6.96 1.41 4.61
CA GLY A 38 6.50 0.22 5.32
C GLY A 38 7.66 -0.51 6.00
N VAL A 39 7.77 -1.82 5.77
CA VAL A 39 8.80 -2.67 6.39
C VAL A 39 9.53 -3.51 5.34
N LYS A 40 10.72 -4.01 5.66
CA LYS A 40 11.38 -5.04 4.86
C LYS A 40 10.78 -6.41 5.15
N SER A 41 10.52 -7.17 4.09
CA SER A 41 10.01 -8.53 4.11
C SER A 41 10.97 -9.46 3.36
N ASP A 42 11.38 -10.54 4.02
CA ASP A 42 12.13 -11.65 3.40
C ASP A 42 11.21 -12.46 2.48
N ILE A 43 11.43 -12.37 1.17
CA ILE A 43 10.57 -13.05 0.18
C ILE A 43 10.78 -14.58 0.14
N THR A 44 11.85 -15.12 0.74
CA THR A 44 12.01 -16.58 0.85
C THR A 44 10.98 -17.23 1.75
N LYS A 45 10.24 -16.43 2.53
CA LYS A 45 9.18 -16.92 3.42
C LYS A 45 7.79 -16.85 2.78
N HIS A 46 7.68 -16.42 1.52
CA HIS A 46 6.41 -16.33 0.80
C HIS A 46 6.11 -17.60 -0.01
N LEU A 47 4.82 -17.85 -0.24
CA LEU A 47 4.32 -18.90 -1.14
C LEU A 47 4.87 -20.29 -0.79
N ASN A 48 5.57 -20.94 -1.73
CA ASN A 48 6.17 -22.27 -1.56
C ASN A 48 7.49 -22.26 -0.77
N LYS A 49 8.12 -21.09 -0.55
CA LYS A 49 9.37 -20.92 0.22
C LYS A 49 10.60 -21.65 -0.33
N GLU A 50 10.59 -21.99 -1.62
CA GLU A 50 11.65 -22.74 -2.28
C GLU A 50 12.24 -21.93 -3.43
N ASN A 51 13.53 -22.15 -3.74
CA ASN A 51 14.22 -21.60 -4.92
C ASN A 51 14.06 -20.07 -5.10
N THR A 52 14.14 -19.28 -4.03
CA THR A 52 13.87 -17.83 -4.08
C THR A 52 15.12 -16.95 -3.92
N GLN A 53 16.09 -17.36 -3.09
CA GLN A 53 17.16 -16.48 -2.57
C GLN A 53 17.99 -15.75 -3.64
N TRP A 54 18.36 -16.41 -4.73
CA TRP A 54 19.21 -15.86 -5.79
C TRP A 54 18.49 -15.64 -7.12
N VAL A 55 17.20 -15.98 -7.17
CA VAL A 55 16.41 -15.91 -8.40
C VAL A 55 15.97 -14.48 -8.69
N PHE A 56 15.63 -13.72 -7.64
CA PHE A 56 15.07 -12.38 -7.79
C PHE A 56 16.00 -11.25 -7.35
N ILE A 57 16.82 -11.51 -6.33
CA ILE A 57 17.70 -10.50 -5.73
C ILE A 57 19.11 -11.09 -5.69
N PRO A 58 20.11 -10.46 -6.32
CA PRO A 58 21.49 -10.91 -6.28
C PRO A 58 22.18 -10.50 -4.97
N ASN A 59 21.59 -10.86 -3.82
CA ASN A 59 22.12 -10.57 -2.50
C ASN A 59 21.70 -11.67 -1.49
N SER A 60 22.51 -11.87 -0.46
CA SER A 60 22.28 -12.84 0.61
C SER A 60 21.00 -12.60 1.41
N SER A 61 20.58 -11.34 1.52
CA SER A 61 19.29 -10.92 2.12
C SER A 61 18.32 -10.50 1.00
N PRO A 62 17.42 -11.38 0.56
CA PRO A 62 16.40 -11.06 -0.43
C PRO A 62 15.23 -10.32 0.24
N ASP A 63 15.50 -9.16 0.81
CA ASP A 63 14.49 -8.32 1.45
C ASP A 63 13.87 -7.34 0.46
N ILE A 64 12.55 -7.24 0.46
CA ILE A 64 11.80 -6.24 -0.33
C ILE A 64 10.98 -5.36 0.61
N TRP A 65 10.94 -4.06 0.33
CA TRP A 65 10.06 -3.14 1.05
C TRP A 65 8.60 -3.38 0.68
N THR A 66 7.75 -3.53 1.70
CA THR A 66 6.32 -3.83 1.49
C THR A 66 5.57 -2.70 0.80
N GLY A 67 5.96 -1.44 1.01
CA GLY A 67 5.13 -0.27 0.70
C GLY A 67 4.06 -0.01 1.77
N ALA A 68 3.24 1.01 1.54
CA ALA A 68 2.15 1.41 2.44
C ALA A 68 0.98 0.41 2.39
N GLY A 69 0.15 0.38 3.45
CA GLY A 69 -1.01 -0.52 3.53
C GLY A 69 -0.63 -2.00 3.70
N TYR A 70 0.57 -2.27 4.22
CA TYR A 70 1.08 -3.62 4.38
C TYR A 70 0.39 -4.35 5.54
N ARG A 71 0.49 -5.68 5.53
CA ARG A 71 -0.12 -6.64 6.46
C ARG A 71 0.99 -7.45 7.12
N LYS A 72 0.95 -7.57 8.45
CA LYS A 72 1.92 -8.35 9.24
C LYS A 72 1.24 -9.07 10.39
N GLN A 73 1.89 -10.11 10.91
CA GLN A 73 1.48 -10.78 12.16
C GLN A 73 2.72 -11.10 12.98
N GLY A 74 3.11 -10.20 13.89
CA GLY A 74 4.28 -10.36 14.77
C GLY A 74 5.64 -10.28 14.06
N ASN A 75 5.75 -10.80 12.85
CA ASN A 75 6.90 -10.69 11.95
C ASN A 75 6.50 -10.06 10.59
N ASN A 76 7.51 -9.68 9.81
CA ASN A 76 7.34 -9.02 8.51
C ASN A 76 7.60 -9.96 7.32
N ASN A 77 7.80 -11.26 7.54
CA ASN A 77 8.36 -12.20 6.55
C ASN A 77 7.31 -13.25 6.15
N GLY A 78 6.35 -12.83 5.32
CA GLY A 78 5.20 -13.63 4.90
C GLY A 78 4.09 -13.61 5.95
N ILE A 79 2.85 -13.37 5.49
CA ILE A 79 1.67 -13.45 6.37
C ILE A 79 1.07 -14.87 6.29
N PRO A 80 0.83 -15.55 7.41
CA PRO A 80 0.17 -16.86 7.39
C PRO A 80 -1.23 -16.78 6.80
N PHE A 81 -1.63 -17.79 6.03
CA PHE A 81 -2.94 -17.84 5.38
C PHE A 81 -4.12 -17.67 6.37
N GLU A 82 -3.99 -18.24 7.57
CA GLU A 82 -4.99 -18.15 8.65
C GLU A 82 -5.37 -16.71 9.00
N GLN A 83 -4.46 -15.75 8.84
CA GLN A 83 -4.70 -14.34 9.18
C GLN A 83 -5.44 -13.56 8.10
N VAL A 84 -5.56 -14.12 6.90
CA VAL A 84 -6.20 -13.46 5.76
C VAL A 84 -7.39 -14.27 5.24
N LYS A 85 -7.83 -15.28 5.99
CA LYS A 85 -9.05 -16.00 5.71
C LYS A 85 -10.26 -15.05 5.79
N PRO A 86 -11.19 -15.10 4.83
CA PRO A 86 -12.45 -14.39 4.96
C PRO A 86 -13.20 -14.89 6.20
N SER A 87 -13.51 -13.99 7.13
CA SER A 87 -14.07 -14.34 8.46
C SER A 87 -15.57 -14.10 8.62
N ASN A 88 -16.32 -13.77 7.55
CA ASN A 88 -17.72 -13.37 7.70
C ASN A 88 -18.70 -14.46 7.27
N GLY A 89 -19.43 -15.04 8.24
CA GLY A 89 -20.55 -15.96 8.04
C GLY A 89 -20.30 -17.41 8.49
N SER A 90 -21.34 -18.26 8.41
CA SER A 90 -21.31 -19.68 8.83
C SER A 90 -20.46 -20.59 7.94
N ASN A 91 -19.88 -20.08 6.85
CA ASN A 91 -19.11 -20.81 5.85
C ASN A 91 -17.70 -20.21 5.69
N THR A 92 -16.90 -20.22 6.75
CA THR A 92 -15.49 -19.80 6.68
C THR A 92 -14.71 -20.69 5.71
N PHE A 93 -13.83 -20.10 4.90
CA PHE A 93 -12.98 -20.87 4.00
C PHE A 93 -12.12 -21.88 4.78
N ASN A 94 -12.32 -23.16 4.50
CA ASN A 94 -11.54 -24.24 5.09
C ASN A 94 -10.51 -24.77 4.07
N PRO A 95 -9.20 -24.47 4.23
CA PRO A 95 -8.15 -24.95 3.34
C PRO A 95 -8.01 -26.48 3.38
N ASN A 96 -8.59 -27.11 4.40
CA ASN A 96 -8.55 -28.54 4.62
C ASN A 96 -9.83 -29.26 4.19
N SER A 97 -10.79 -28.58 3.56
CA SER A 97 -11.96 -29.22 2.93
C SER A 97 -11.52 -30.19 1.84
N ASP A 98 -12.31 -31.23 1.58
CA ASP A 98 -11.99 -32.25 0.58
C ASP A 98 -11.84 -31.66 -0.82
N ASP A 99 -12.68 -30.68 -1.18
CA ASP A 99 -12.60 -29.95 -2.46
C ASP A 99 -11.33 -29.10 -2.60
N ASN A 100 -10.70 -28.72 -1.48
CA ASN A 100 -9.50 -27.88 -1.44
C ASN A 100 -8.21 -28.69 -1.30
N LYS A 101 -8.29 -30.01 -1.45
CA LYS A 101 -7.14 -30.91 -1.39
C LYS A 101 -7.01 -31.73 -2.66
N VAL A 102 -5.78 -32.11 -2.95
CA VAL A 102 -5.45 -33.07 -4.00
C VAL A 102 -4.81 -34.30 -3.37
N THR A 103 -5.20 -35.48 -3.87
CA THR A 103 -4.61 -36.77 -3.50
C THR A 103 -3.80 -37.29 -4.68
N PRO A 104 -2.46 -37.29 -4.60
CA PRO A 104 -1.63 -37.87 -5.64
C PRO A 104 -1.90 -39.38 -5.78
N ALA A 105 -1.78 -39.92 -7.01
CA ALA A 105 -1.85 -41.36 -7.23
C ALA A 105 -0.79 -42.08 -6.39
N GLY A 106 -1.20 -43.15 -5.68
CA GLY A 106 -0.32 -43.92 -4.78
C GLY A 106 -0.07 -43.29 -3.40
N SER A 107 -0.70 -42.15 -3.07
CA SER A 107 -0.64 -41.54 -1.73
C SER A 107 -1.99 -41.65 -1.02
N SER A 108 -1.96 -42.00 0.28
CA SER A 108 -3.13 -41.90 1.17
C SER A 108 -3.30 -40.50 1.79
N SER A 109 -2.30 -39.63 1.65
CA SER A 109 -2.30 -38.29 2.24
C SER A 109 -2.84 -37.24 1.27
N LYS A 110 -3.96 -36.62 1.64
CA LYS A 110 -4.52 -35.45 0.95
C LYS A 110 -3.72 -34.19 1.31
N LYS A 111 -3.25 -33.43 0.31
CA LYS A 111 -2.50 -32.18 0.52
C LYS A 111 -3.36 -30.97 0.13
N SER A 112 -3.37 -29.93 0.96
CA SER A 112 -4.05 -28.68 0.62
C SER A 112 -3.37 -28.02 -0.57
N THR A 113 -4.15 -27.37 -1.43
CA THR A 113 -3.65 -26.65 -2.60
C THR A 113 -3.32 -25.18 -2.32
N THR A 114 -3.73 -24.64 -1.17
CA THR A 114 -3.41 -23.26 -0.80
C THR A 114 -1.99 -23.12 -0.26
N TYR A 115 -1.39 -21.95 -0.45
CA TYR A 115 -0.11 -21.61 0.18
C TYR A 115 -0.27 -21.33 1.67
N SER A 116 0.69 -21.78 2.47
CA SER A 116 0.67 -21.55 3.92
C SER A 116 1.02 -20.11 4.29
N PHE A 117 1.80 -19.42 3.47
CA PHE A 117 2.24 -18.03 3.68
C PHE A 117 2.08 -17.22 2.39
N LEU A 118 1.61 -15.99 2.51
CA LEU A 118 1.33 -15.08 1.40
C LEU A 118 2.15 -13.80 1.51
N PRO A 119 2.32 -13.05 0.41
CA PRO A 119 2.98 -11.74 0.45
C PRO A 119 2.31 -10.73 1.38
N ASN A 120 3.13 -9.87 1.99
CA ASN A 120 2.72 -8.94 3.05
C ASN A 120 1.96 -7.70 2.55
N ASN A 121 1.63 -7.55 1.27
CA ASN A 121 0.88 -6.38 0.79
C ASN A 121 0.00 -6.74 -0.41
N ILE A 122 -1.23 -6.23 -0.42
CA ILE A 122 -2.21 -6.32 -1.53
C ILE A 122 -2.80 -4.95 -1.86
N SER A 123 -2.28 -3.87 -1.26
CA SER A 123 -2.73 -2.51 -1.53
C SER A 123 -2.44 -2.11 -2.97
N PRO A 124 -2.97 -0.97 -3.43
CA PRO A 124 -2.62 -0.41 -4.74
C PRO A 124 -1.11 -0.18 -4.94
N THR A 125 -0.33 -0.09 -3.87
CA THR A 125 1.12 0.12 -3.94
C THR A 125 1.94 -1.17 -4.02
N SER A 126 1.31 -2.35 -3.90
CA SER A 126 2.01 -3.65 -3.89
C SER A 126 2.84 -3.88 -5.16
N ASP A 127 4.10 -4.30 -4.95
CA ASP A 127 5.11 -4.53 -6.00
C ASP A 127 6.00 -5.71 -5.63
N TRP A 128 5.49 -6.93 -5.85
CA TRP A 128 6.16 -8.18 -5.50
C TRP A 128 6.77 -8.84 -6.74
N ILE A 129 8.09 -8.78 -6.86
CA ILE A 129 8.82 -9.42 -7.95
C ILE A 129 8.66 -10.95 -7.95
N ASN A 130 8.49 -11.56 -6.77
CA ASN A 130 8.33 -13.01 -6.58
C ASN A 130 6.88 -13.49 -6.66
N ALA A 131 5.90 -12.58 -6.78
CA ALA A 131 4.49 -12.93 -6.66
C ALA A 131 3.60 -12.01 -7.52
N LEU A 132 3.61 -12.22 -8.84
CA LEU A 132 2.82 -11.43 -9.81
C LEU A 132 1.34 -11.34 -9.43
N THR A 133 0.75 -12.41 -8.90
CA THR A 133 -0.67 -12.45 -8.48
C THR A 133 -0.99 -11.53 -7.29
N PHE A 134 0.03 -11.03 -6.59
CA PHE A 134 -0.10 -10.09 -5.46
C PHE A 134 0.40 -8.68 -5.82
N THR A 135 0.80 -8.45 -7.08
CA THR A 135 1.38 -7.19 -7.55
C THR A 135 0.34 -6.34 -8.26
N ASN A 136 0.06 -5.15 -7.73
CA ASN A 136 -0.84 -4.18 -8.36
C ASN A 136 -0.10 -3.15 -9.23
N LYS A 137 1.14 -2.78 -8.89
CA LYS A 137 1.94 -1.86 -9.72
C LYS A 137 2.33 -2.52 -11.04
N ASN A 138 2.04 -1.83 -12.14
CA ASN A 138 2.26 -2.37 -13.48
C ASN A 138 2.75 -1.29 -14.47
N ASN A 139 3.39 -1.73 -15.55
CA ASN A 139 3.99 -0.83 -16.54
C ASN A 139 2.96 0.02 -17.31
N PRO A 140 1.79 -0.51 -17.74
CA PRO A 140 0.75 0.32 -18.35
C PRO A 140 0.34 1.50 -17.47
N GLN A 141 0.15 1.27 -16.17
CA GLN A 141 -0.17 2.32 -15.21
C GLN A 141 0.98 3.29 -15.01
N ARG A 142 2.24 2.81 -14.91
CA ARG A 142 3.42 3.69 -14.80
C ARG A 142 3.55 4.65 -16.00
N ASN A 143 3.23 4.21 -17.21
CA ASN A 143 3.23 5.07 -18.40
C ASN A 143 2.14 6.15 -18.34
N GLN A 144 0.93 5.77 -17.92
CA GLN A 144 -0.15 6.75 -17.73
C GLN A 144 0.20 7.75 -16.63
N LEU A 145 0.73 7.27 -15.50
CA LEU A 145 1.15 8.11 -14.38
C LEU A 145 2.27 9.08 -14.78
N LEU A 146 3.20 8.67 -15.64
CA LEU A 146 4.24 9.58 -16.16
C LEU A 146 3.61 10.79 -16.87
N LEU A 147 2.75 10.52 -17.87
CA LEU A 147 2.09 11.59 -18.63
C LEU A 147 1.21 12.46 -17.72
N ARG A 148 0.42 11.84 -16.85
CA ARG A 148 -0.50 12.56 -15.95
C ARG A 148 0.22 13.34 -14.85
N ALA A 149 1.39 12.87 -14.39
CA ALA A 149 2.24 13.60 -13.47
C ALA A 149 2.83 14.86 -14.12
N LEU A 150 3.29 14.75 -15.37
CA LEU A 150 3.81 15.90 -16.14
C LEU A 150 2.71 16.93 -16.46
N LEU A 151 1.51 16.46 -16.81
CA LEU A 151 0.33 17.32 -16.98
C LEU A 151 -0.20 17.86 -15.64
N GLY A 152 0.20 17.26 -14.51
CA GLY A 152 -0.24 17.61 -13.18
C GLY A 152 -1.72 17.32 -12.89
N THR A 153 -2.26 16.23 -13.44
CA THR A 153 -3.71 15.91 -13.40
C THR A 153 -4.02 14.51 -12.87
N ILE A 154 -3.14 13.89 -12.08
CA ILE A 154 -3.47 12.62 -11.42
C ILE A 154 -4.52 12.91 -10.35
N PRO A 155 -5.72 12.30 -10.38
CA PRO A 155 -6.77 12.60 -9.41
C PRO A 155 -6.46 12.02 -8.03
N VAL A 156 -7.00 12.66 -6.99
CA VAL A 156 -6.92 12.24 -5.58
C VAL A 156 -8.28 11.80 -5.08
N LEU A 157 -8.31 10.80 -4.19
CA LEU A 157 -9.52 10.37 -3.50
C LEU A 157 -9.70 11.20 -2.23
N ILE A 158 -10.89 11.74 -2.02
CA ILE A 158 -11.23 12.58 -0.87
C ILE A 158 -12.49 12.07 -0.16
N ASN A 159 -12.55 12.29 1.16
CA ASN A 159 -13.78 12.18 1.95
C ASN A 159 -13.94 13.28 3.02
N LYS A 160 -12.97 14.20 3.11
CA LYS A 160 -13.01 15.41 3.93
C LYS A 160 -12.78 16.61 3.03
N SER A 161 -13.76 17.49 2.94
CA SER A 161 -13.76 18.64 2.02
C SER A 161 -13.02 19.86 2.55
N GLY A 162 -12.71 19.91 3.85
CA GLY A 162 -12.13 21.09 4.50
C GLY A 162 -13.15 22.13 4.97
N GLU A 163 -14.45 21.85 4.85
CA GLU A 163 -15.53 22.78 5.20
C GLU A 163 -16.57 22.14 6.14
N GLY A 164 -17.33 22.96 6.87
CA GLY A 164 -18.56 22.51 7.55
C GLY A 164 -18.38 21.42 8.61
N GLY A 165 -17.19 21.31 9.22
CA GLY A 165 -16.85 20.24 10.18
C GLY A 165 -16.26 18.98 9.53
N GLU A 166 -16.14 18.94 8.21
CA GLU A 166 -15.52 17.87 7.43
C GLU A 166 -14.05 18.17 7.10
N GLU A 167 -13.30 18.58 8.13
CA GLU A 167 -11.88 18.91 8.03
C GLU A 167 -10.98 17.67 8.20
N PHE A 168 -9.86 17.66 7.48
CA PHE A 168 -8.75 16.72 7.69
C PHE A 168 -7.58 17.45 8.37
N THR A 169 -7.34 17.16 9.65
CA THR A 169 -6.28 17.81 10.42
C THR A 169 -5.02 16.94 10.37
N LYS A 170 -4.02 17.36 9.58
CA LYS A 170 -2.80 16.57 9.30
C LYS A 170 -2.13 16.00 10.56
N ASP A 171 -2.04 16.75 11.65
CA ASP A 171 -1.25 16.36 12.83
C ASP A 171 -1.97 15.31 13.68
N SER A 172 -3.30 15.26 13.64
CA SER A 172 -4.10 14.26 14.37
C SER A 172 -4.53 13.11 13.48
N ASP A 173 -4.93 13.39 12.25
CA ASP A 173 -5.56 12.43 11.36
C ASP A 173 -4.55 11.62 10.54
N GLN A 174 -3.36 12.16 10.22
CA GLN A 174 -2.36 11.48 9.41
C GLN A 174 -1.15 11.01 10.24
N LYS A 175 -0.85 9.71 10.15
CA LYS A 175 0.32 9.08 10.80
C LYS A 175 1.15 8.32 9.79
N TRP A 176 2.23 8.95 9.31
CA TRP A 176 3.11 8.39 8.27
C TRP A 176 3.88 7.14 8.73
N ASP A 177 4.06 6.96 10.04
CA ASP A 177 4.69 5.79 10.66
C ASP A 177 3.73 4.61 10.86
N LYS A 178 2.43 4.81 10.65
CA LYS A 178 1.35 3.81 10.90
C LYS A 178 0.65 3.34 9.62
N THR A 179 1.42 3.22 8.54
CA THR A 179 0.91 2.84 7.20
C THR A 179 0.28 1.46 7.13
N GLU A 180 0.49 0.57 8.11
CA GLU A 180 -0.22 -0.72 8.23
C GLU A 180 -1.64 -0.61 8.78
N THR A 181 -2.00 0.54 9.35
CA THR A 181 -3.30 0.78 9.97
C THR A 181 -4.08 1.84 9.22
N LYS A 182 -5.35 2.04 9.62
CA LYS A 182 -6.18 3.14 9.16
C LYS A 182 -5.56 4.53 9.37
N GLU A 183 -4.68 4.71 10.36
CA GLU A 183 -4.06 6.01 10.67
C GLU A 183 -3.10 6.49 9.58
N GLY A 184 -2.60 5.56 8.74
CA GLY A 184 -1.87 5.92 7.53
C GLY A 184 -2.78 6.43 6.40
N ASN A 185 -4.10 6.38 6.55
CA ASN A 185 -5.08 6.84 5.56
C ASN A 185 -4.80 6.37 4.13
N LEU A 186 -4.43 5.09 3.96
CA LEU A 186 -4.48 4.43 2.66
C LEU A 186 -5.93 3.97 2.43
N PRO A 187 -6.66 4.49 1.42
CA PRO A 187 -8.03 4.09 1.13
C PRO A 187 -8.21 2.59 0.93
N GLY A 188 -7.35 1.96 0.13
CA GLY A 188 -7.47 0.56 -0.27
C GLY A 188 -8.60 0.29 -1.28
N PHE A 189 -9.38 1.30 -1.63
CA PHE A 189 -10.48 1.24 -2.60
C PHE A 189 -10.78 2.63 -3.17
N GLY A 190 -11.13 2.70 -4.46
CA GLY A 190 -11.53 3.95 -5.14
C GLY A 190 -10.39 4.87 -5.59
N GLU A 191 -9.20 4.77 -4.99
CA GLU A 191 -8.03 5.56 -5.38
C GLU A 191 -7.37 5.08 -6.69
N VAL A 192 -6.51 5.92 -7.27
CA VAL A 192 -5.73 5.56 -8.46
C VAL A 192 -4.76 4.42 -8.13
N ASN A 193 -4.79 3.36 -8.94
CA ASN A 193 -3.87 2.23 -8.74
C ASN A 193 -2.40 2.64 -8.92
N GLY A 194 -1.50 2.02 -8.15
CA GLY A 194 -0.05 2.16 -8.28
C GLY A 194 0.59 3.30 -7.46
N LEU A 195 -0.18 4.01 -6.64
CA LEU A 195 0.29 5.13 -5.81
C LEU A 195 -0.32 5.13 -4.41
N TYR A 196 0.25 5.94 -3.52
CA TYR A 196 -0.27 6.17 -2.17
C TYR A 196 -1.02 7.51 -2.12
N ASN A 197 -2.36 7.47 -2.01
CA ASN A 197 -3.20 8.66 -2.13
C ASN A 197 -2.88 9.78 -1.12
N ALA A 198 -2.59 9.44 0.14
CA ALA A 198 -2.27 10.47 1.14
C ALA A 198 -0.97 11.23 0.82
N ALA A 199 0.02 10.57 0.24
CA ALA A 199 1.24 11.22 -0.23
C ALA A 199 0.99 12.13 -1.44
N LEU A 200 0.06 11.76 -2.33
CA LEU A 200 -0.36 12.60 -3.46
C LEU A 200 -1.12 13.85 -2.98
N LEU A 201 -2.08 13.68 -2.07
CA LEU A 201 -2.81 14.78 -1.42
C LEU A 201 -1.85 15.77 -0.74
N TYR A 202 -0.86 15.26 -0.01
CA TYR A 202 0.18 16.09 0.58
C TYR A 202 1.00 16.82 -0.49
N THR A 203 1.43 16.11 -1.54
CA THR A 203 2.20 16.71 -2.66
C THR A 203 1.43 17.87 -3.29
N TYR A 204 0.13 17.71 -3.53
CA TYR A 204 -0.73 18.76 -4.08
C TYR A 204 -1.09 19.87 -3.08
N GLY A 205 -0.77 19.70 -1.80
CA GLY A 205 -1.10 20.65 -0.75
C GLY A 205 -2.60 20.72 -0.44
N PHE A 206 -3.34 19.63 -0.63
CA PHE A 206 -4.74 19.51 -0.19
C PHE A 206 -4.83 19.55 1.34
N PHE A 207 -3.81 19.01 2.02
CA PHE A 207 -3.53 19.30 3.41
C PHE A 207 -2.04 19.67 3.59
N GLY A 208 -1.76 20.52 4.57
CA GLY A 208 -0.46 21.17 4.75
C GLY A 208 -0.29 22.44 3.93
N THR A 209 0.94 22.97 3.90
CA THR A 209 1.24 24.31 3.36
C THR A 209 2.05 24.27 2.06
N ASN A 210 1.92 23.20 1.27
CA ASN A 210 2.67 23.06 0.02
C ASN A 210 2.17 23.98 -1.09
N THR A 211 0.87 24.32 -1.08
CA THR A 211 0.21 25.13 -2.12
C THR A 211 -0.40 26.41 -1.54
N ASN A 212 -1.01 26.34 -0.36
CA ASN A 212 -1.59 27.49 0.35
C ASN A 212 -0.82 27.76 1.65
N ASN A 213 -0.69 29.03 2.05
CA ASN A 213 -0.05 29.41 3.31
C ASN A 213 -0.88 28.99 4.54
N SER A 214 -2.19 28.86 4.38
CA SER A 214 -3.08 28.28 5.39
C SER A 214 -3.50 26.88 4.93
N ASP A 215 -3.43 25.90 5.83
CA ASP A 215 -3.78 24.51 5.54
C ASP A 215 -5.24 24.41 5.06
N PRO A 216 -5.51 23.92 3.84
CA PRO A 216 -6.88 23.76 3.33
C PRO A 216 -7.66 22.65 4.03
N LYS A 217 -6.98 21.74 4.74
CA LYS A 217 -7.59 20.62 5.48
C LYS A 217 -8.49 19.72 4.64
N ILE A 218 -8.16 19.55 3.36
CA ILE A 218 -8.84 18.62 2.44
C ILE A 218 -8.08 17.31 2.46
N GLY A 219 -8.79 16.18 2.55
CA GLY A 219 -8.11 14.89 2.57
C GLY A 219 -9.00 13.67 2.55
N PHE A 220 -8.36 12.54 2.86
CA PHE A 220 -9.01 11.25 3.04
C PHE A 220 -8.70 10.73 4.44
N LYS A 221 -9.73 10.40 5.21
CA LYS A 221 -9.63 9.78 6.53
C LYS A 221 -10.20 8.37 6.47
N ALA A 222 -9.38 7.35 6.71
CA ALA A 222 -9.85 5.97 6.78
C ALA A 222 -10.65 5.77 8.08
N ASP A 223 -11.97 5.81 7.97
CA ASP A 223 -12.86 5.71 9.11
C ASP A 223 -13.06 4.25 9.56
N SER A 224 -13.21 4.06 10.87
CA SER A 224 -13.66 2.80 11.47
C SER A 224 -14.98 2.92 12.21
N SER A 225 -15.51 4.15 12.34
CA SER A 225 -16.72 4.46 13.10
C SER A 225 -17.97 4.42 12.24
N SER A 226 -17.84 4.67 10.94
CA SER A 226 -18.94 4.68 9.99
C SER A 226 -18.52 4.22 8.60
N SER A 227 -19.50 3.94 7.73
CA SER A 227 -19.24 3.68 6.31
C SER A 227 -18.69 4.94 5.65
N SER A 228 -17.48 4.85 5.09
CA SER A 228 -16.86 5.97 4.38
C SER A 228 -17.50 6.18 3.00
N SER A 229 -17.82 7.43 2.68
CA SER A 229 -18.21 7.89 1.34
C SER A 229 -17.11 8.76 0.77
N SER A 230 -16.61 8.44 -0.42
CA SER A 230 -15.46 9.13 -1.02
C SER A 230 -15.64 9.30 -2.52
N THR A 231 -15.02 10.33 -3.08
CA THR A 231 -15.02 10.60 -4.53
C THR A 231 -13.64 10.99 -5.02
N LEU A 232 -13.33 10.70 -6.29
CA LEU A 232 -12.11 11.14 -6.95
C LEU A 232 -12.30 12.58 -7.46
N VAL A 233 -11.32 13.43 -7.21
CA VAL A 233 -11.26 14.82 -7.70
C VAL A 233 -9.93 15.07 -8.43
N GLY A 234 -9.97 15.99 -9.38
CA GLY A 234 -8.80 16.42 -10.16
C GLY A 234 -7.89 17.38 -9.41
#